data_AF-A0AAJ1WSE1-F1
#
_entry.id   AF-A0AAJ1WSE1-F1
#
_cell.length_a   1.000
_cell.length_b   1.000
_cell.length_c   1.000
_cell.angle_alpha   90.00
_cell.angle_beta   90.00
_cell.angle_gamma   90.00
#
_symmetry.space_group_name_H-M   'P 1'
#
loop_
_entity.id
_entity.type
_entity.pdbx_description
1 polymer ?
#
loop_
_entity_poly.entity_id
_entity_poly.type
_entity_poly.pdbx_seq_one_letter_code
_entity_poly.pdbx_strand_id
1 'polypeptide(L)'
;MEKQQPIKENSGPNSVVGANLFKGNFAYSFTPFKHAIKGFSTYATLTYNSLNDQSTIMGKDWSLDTNSMMRYWCTHEQCCSD
;
A
#
# COMPACT_ATOMS: atom_id res chain seq x y z
N MET A 1 13.23 22.63 12.52
CA MET A 1 12.77 21.39 13.17
C MET A 1 12.77 20.30 12.12
N GLU A 2 13.70 19.36 12.19
CA GLU A 2 13.81 18.27 11.23
C GLU A 2 12.59 17.35 11.37
N LYS A 3 11.76 17.23 10.34
CA LYS A 3 10.66 16.25 10.33
C LYS A 3 11.30 14.87 10.32
N GLN A 4 11.37 14.22 11.48
CA GLN A 4 11.79 12.83 11.56
C GLN A 4 10.89 12.01 10.65
N GLN A 5 11.48 11.38 9.64
CA GLN A 5 10.77 10.48 8.75
C GLN A 5 10.27 9.28 9.57
N PRO A 6 9.08 8.75 9.26
CA PRO A 6 8.61 7.54 9.91
C PRO A 6 9.64 6.43 9.72
N ILE A 7 10.01 5.76 10.82
CA ILE A 7 10.87 4.57 10.77
C ILE A 7 10.09 3.53 9.99
N LYS A 8 10.71 2.94 8.97
CA LYS A 8 10.08 1.89 8.15
C LYS A 8 11.01 0.70 8.08
N GLU A 9 10.46 -0.46 8.30
CA GLU A 9 11.17 -1.73 8.20
C GLU A 9 10.38 -2.69 7.31
N ASN A 10 11.11 -3.52 6.58
CA ASN A 10 10.51 -4.57 5.78
C ASN A 10 10.12 -5.72 6.71
N SER A 11 8.83 -6.04 6.79
CA SER A 11 8.30 -7.06 7.70
C SER A 11 8.13 -8.42 7.01
N GLY A 12 8.51 -8.54 5.73
CA GLY A 12 8.33 -9.75 4.93
C GLY A 12 7.94 -9.44 3.47
N PRO A 13 7.65 -10.48 2.67
CA PRO A 13 7.27 -10.29 1.27
C PRO A 13 6.04 -9.38 1.15
N ASN A 14 6.22 -8.25 0.46
CA ASN A 14 5.18 -7.24 0.25
C ASN A 14 4.59 -6.65 1.55
N SER A 15 5.29 -6.72 2.69
CA SER A 15 4.86 -6.09 3.93
C SER A 15 5.87 -5.08 4.45
N VAL A 16 5.37 -3.93 4.89
CA VAL A 16 6.17 -2.86 5.49
C VAL A 16 5.51 -2.47 6.78
N VAL A 17 6.33 -2.37 7.82
CA VAL A 17 5.93 -1.87 9.12
C VAL A 17 6.61 -0.53 9.35
N GLY A 18 5.96 0.41 10.02
CA GLY A 18 6.59 1.65 10.37
C GLY A 18 5.99 2.36 11.56
N ALA A 19 6.83 3.13 12.23
CA ALA A 19 6.45 3.95 13.37
C ALA A 19 6.70 5.43 13.04
N ASN A 20 5.67 6.25 13.16
CA ASN A 20 5.80 7.69 13.07
C ASN A 20 6.02 8.27 14.48
N LEU A 21 7.28 8.57 14.81
CA LEU A 21 7.63 9.17 16.11
C LEU A 21 7.09 10.60 16.27
N PHE A 22 6.91 11.34 15.17
CA PHE A 22 6.38 12.70 15.22
C PHE A 22 4.88 12.73 15.55
N LYS A 23 4.11 11.78 15.03
CA LYS A 23 2.66 11.66 15.31
C LYS A 23 2.32 10.64 16.40
N GLY A 24 3.28 9.86 16.88
CA GLY A 24 3.08 8.79 17.85
C GLY A 24 2.22 7.65 17.34
N ASN A 25 2.36 7.27 16.05
CA ASN A 25 1.53 6.21 15.46
C ASN A 25 2.34 5.03 14.92
N PHE A 26 1.64 3.91 14.78
CA PHE A 26 2.15 2.73 14.12
C PHE A 26 1.33 2.47 12.86
N ALA A 27 2.02 2.18 11.77
CA ALA A 27 1.45 1.85 10.49
C ALA A 27 2.01 0.51 10.01
N TYR A 28 1.13 -0.33 9.46
CA TYR A 28 1.53 -1.56 8.80
C TYR A 28 0.80 -1.64 7.46
N SER A 29 1.51 -2.07 6.42
CA SER A 29 0.94 -2.27 5.09
C SER A 29 1.38 -3.61 4.55
N PHE A 30 0.45 -4.34 3.95
CA PHE A 30 0.69 -5.64 3.35
C PHE A 30 -0.05 -5.75 2.02
N THR A 31 0.67 -6.01 0.94
CA THR A 31 0.12 -6.16 -0.40
C THR A 31 0.25 -7.63 -0.85
N PRO A 32 -0.69 -8.52 -0.48
CA PRO A 32 -0.61 -9.94 -0.82
C PRO A 32 -0.69 -10.21 -2.32
N PHE A 33 -1.44 -9.38 -3.05
CA PHE A 33 -1.69 -9.57 -4.47
C PHE A 33 -1.47 -8.27 -5.22
N LYS A 34 -0.58 -8.33 -6.21
CA LYS A 34 -0.40 -7.29 -7.22
C LYS A 34 -0.12 -7.99 -8.54
N HIS A 35 -1.07 -7.89 -9.45
CA HIS A 35 -0.97 -8.48 -10.78
C HIS A 35 -1.29 -7.42 -11.82
N ALA A 36 -0.29 -7.13 -12.66
CA ALA A 36 -0.41 -6.20 -13.77
C ALA A 36 -0.39 -6.99 -15.08
N ILE A 37 -1.46 -6.87 -15.85
CA ILE A 37 -1.55 -7.35 -17.23
C ILE A 37 -1.49 -6.14 -18.18
N LYS A 38 -1.18 -6.37 -19.46
CA LYS A 38 -1.08 -5.33 -20.49
C LYS A 38 -2.30 -4.39 -20.43
N GLY A 39 -2.12 -3.20 -19.86
CA GLY A 39 -3.16 -2.17 -19.73
C GLY A 39 -4.03 -2.19 -18.46
N PHE A 40 -3.95 -3.20 -17.59
CA PHE A 40 -4.74 -3.28 -16.36
C PHE A 40 -3.91 -3.72 -15.14
N SER A 41 -3.98 -2.95 -14.05
CA SER A 41 -3.49 -3.40 -12.74
C SER A 41 -4.63 -3.85 -11.84
N THR A 42 -4.44 -5.00 -11.21
CA THR A 42 -5.22 -5.47 -10.07
C THR A 42 -4.32 -5.53 -8.85
N TYR A 43 -4.73 -4.95 -7.74
CA TYR A 43 -3.99 -5.04 -6.48
C TYR A 43 -4.94 -5.08 -5.29
N ALA A 44 -4.48 -5.73 -4.22
CA ALA A 44 -5.11 -5.73 -2.92
C ALA A 44 -4.05 -5.35 -1.88
N THR A 45 -4.29 -4.26 -1.15
CA THR A 45 -3.41 -3.75 -0.11
C THR A 45 -4.19 -3.64 1.19
N LEU A 46 -3.75 -4.38 2.19
CA LEU A 46 -4.21 -4.26 3.56
C LEU A 46 -3.34 -3.25 4.29
N THR A 47 -3.96 -2.32 5.00
CA THR A 47 -3.27 -1.28 5.74
C THR A 47 -3.83 -1.21 7.16
N TYR A 48 -2.97 -1.03 8.14
CA TYR A 48 -3.31 -0.73 9.52
C TYR A 48 -2.65 0.58 9.90
N ASN A 49 -3.38 1.45 10.59
CA ASN A 49 -2.81 2.69 11.12
C ASN A 49 -3.47 3.00 12.45
N SER A 50 -2.72 2.95 13.54
CA SER A 50 -3.26 3.13 14.89
C SER A 50 -3.89 4.51 15.17
N LEU A 51 -3.70 5.51 14.30
CA LEU A 51 -4.39 6.80 14.37
C LEU A 51 -5.68 6.84 13.57
N ASN A 52 -5.95 5.84 12.75
CA ASN A 52 -7.11 5.80 11.88
C ASN A 52 -8.32 5.29 12.67
N ASP A 53 -9.11 6.17 13.29
CA ASP A 53 -10.26 5.78 14.13
C ASP A 53 -11.48 5.22 13.34
N GLN A 54 -11.26 4.68 12.14
CA GLN A 54 -12.28 4.15 11.28
C GLN A 54 -12.50 2.66 11.56
N SER A 55 -13.76 2.28 11.78
CA SER A 55 -14.15 0.88 11.87
C SER A 55 -14.44 0.36 10.47
N THR A 56 -13.71 -0.66 10.03
CA THR A 56 -14.00 -1.37 8.78
C THR A 56 -14.41 -2.80 9.07
N ILE A 57 -14.81 -3.54 8.03
CA ILE A 57 -15.17 -4.96 8.13
C ILE A 57 -13.99 -5.81 8.67
N MET A 58 -12.75 -5.34 8.50
CA MET A 58 -11.55 -6.02 9.00
C MET A 58 -11.20 -5.69 10.46
N GLY A 59 -11.92 -4.74 11.07
CA GLY A 59 -11.68 -4.28 12.43
C GLY A 59 -11.36 -2.79 12.50
N LYS A 60 -11.17 -2.33 13.73
CA LYS A 60 -10.79 -0.95 14.01
C LYS A 60 -9.41 -0.67 13.43
N ASP A 61 -9.24 0.50 12.81
CA ASP A 61 -7.97 1.02 12.30
C ASP A 61 -7.36 0.26 11.08
N TRP A 62 -7.95 -0.88 10.71
CA TRP A 62 -7.63 -1.62 9.50
C TRP A 62 -8.38 -1.07 8.29
N SER A 63 -7.78 -1.15 7.11
CA SER A 63 -8.37 -0.73 5.84
C SER A 63 -7.85 -1.61 4.71
N LEU A 64 -8.77 -2.19 3.94
CA LEU A 64 -8.46 -2.98 2.74
C LEU A 64 -8.75 -2.12 1.51
N ASP A 65 -7.71 -1.81 0.74
CA ASP A 65 -7.84 -1.22 -0.58
C ASP A 65 -7.75 -2.32 -1.62
N THR A 66 -8.81 -2.51 -2.40
CA THR A 66 -8.83 -3.39 -3.57
C THR A 66 -9.16 -2.57 -4.78
N ASN A 67 -8.33 -2.65 -5.82
CA ASN A 67 -8.60 -1.97 -7.06
C ASN A 67 -8.26 -2.89 -8.24
N SER A 68 -9.13 -2.88 -9.24
CA SER A 68 -9.04 -3.71 -10.43
C SER A 68 -8.93 -2.91 -11.73
N MET A 69 -8.91 -1.58 -11.67
CA MET A 69 -8.86 -0.73 -12.86
C MET A 69 -7.88 0.42 -12.68
N MET A 70 -6.60 0.15 -12.95
CA MET A 70 -5.69 1.19 -13.40
C MET A 70 -5.40 0.96 -14.88
N ARG A 71 -5.99 1.82 -15.74
CA ARG A 71 -5.65 1.87 -17.16
C ARG A 71 -4.24 2.44 -17.27
N TYR A 72 -3.27 1.59 -17.58
CA TYR A 72 -1.98 2.09 -18.05
C TYR A 72 -2.20 2.61 -19.47
N TRP A 73 -2.26 3.93 -19.63
CA TRP A 73 -2.05 4.53 -20.94
C TRP A 73 -0.66 4.10 -21.39
N CYS A 74 -0.56 3.37 -22.51
CA CYS A 74 0.74 2.90 -23.02
C CYS A 74 1.60 4.16 -23.26
N THR A 75 2.52 4.48 -22.35
CA THR A 75 3.61 5.42 -22.60
C THR A 75 4.58 4.69 -23.51
N HIS A 76 4.36 4.86 -24.81
CA HIS A 76 5.17 4.62 -26.03
C HIS A 76 6.28 3.53 -26.09
N GLU A 77 6.84 2.99 -25.01
CA GLU A 77 8.05 2.14 -25.05
C GLU A 77 7.85 0.68 -24.62
N GLN A 78 6.67 0.26 -24.16
CA GLN A 78 6.47 -1.11 -23.66
C GLN A 78 5.44 -1.95 -24.45
N CYS A 79 4.92 -1.42 -25.55
CA CYS A 79 3.95 -2.15 -26.38
C CYS A 79 4.62 -3.07 -27.44
N CYS A 80 5.96 -3.11 -27.56
CA CYS A 80 6.68 -3.98 -28.50
C CYS A 80 7.79 -4.81 -27.79
N SER A 81 7.47 -6.05 -27.41
CA SER A 81 8.43 -7.15 -27.42
C SER A 81 7.68 -8.36 -27.95
N ASP A 82 8.33 -8.99 -28.91
CA ASP A 82 7.84 -9.93 -29.92
C ASP A 82 6.90 -11.05 -29.42
#